data_AF-A0A9X2CWB8-F1
#
_entry.id   AF-A0A9X2CWB8-F1
#
_cell.length_a   1.000
_cell.length_b   1.000
_cell.length_c   1.000
_cell.angle_alpha   90.00
_cell.angle_beta   90.00
_cell.angle_gamma   90.00
#
_symmetry.space_group_name_H-M   'P 1'
#
loop_
_entity.id
_entity.type
_entity.pdbx_description
1 polymer ?
#
loop_
_entity_poly.entity_id
_entity_poly.type
_entity_poly.pdbx_seq_one_letter_code
_entity_poly.pdbx_strand_id
1 'polypeptide(L)'
;MKVKKYLNFIYESENYLQSQFKISKKHAHHGLEGVCETIRWLNSSIFKEAVADLTCYITDEPINFPGELAIDDVGSFEPVIYINIMSVTECFQNKEYIIDLKKNRTTCFEYAAFVLLHEVGHYIHALIGGNGKSKKERLFDYFDRGEYHYERFIDNMIDGNTYKEKKRYRNIPHEKAADNFARQYVEYICDQ
;
A
#
# COMPACT_ATOMS: atom_id res chain seq x y z
N MET A 1 0.84 -9.62 -12.61
CA MET A 1 -0.11 -8.66 -12.03
C MET A 1 -0.90 -7.95 -13.12
N LYS A 2 -2.24 -7.96 -13.01
CA LYS A 2 -3.16 -7.18 -13.87
C LYS A 2 -3.35 -5.78 -13.29
N VAL A 3 -3.50 -4.76 -14.14
CA VAL A 3 -3.70 -3.37 -13.69
C VAL A 3 -5.02 -2.83 -14.22
N LYS A 4 -5.79 -2.18 -13.36
CA LYS A 4 -6.99 -1.40 -13.70
C LYS A 4 -6.84 0.01 -13.13
N LYS A 5 -7.11 1.03 -13.93
CA LYS A 5 -6.97 2.44 -13.53
C LYS A 5 -8.32 3.14 -13.57
N TYR A 6 -8.67 3.83 -12.50
CA TYR A 6 -9.86 4.66 -12.37
C TYR A 6 -9.42 6.05 -11.87
N LEU A 7 -8.97 6.88 -12.80
CA LEU A 7 -8.37 8.17 -12.51
C LEU A 7 -9.25 9.28 -13.09
N ASN A 8 -9.90 10.04 -12.23
CA ASN A 8 -10.79 11.14 -12.59
C ASN A 8 -10.23 12.48 -12.09
N PHE A 9 -9.82 12.53 -10.82
CA PHE A 9 -9.44 13.77 -10.14
C PHE A 9 -8.01 14.22 -10.46
N ILE A 10 -7.07 13.31 -10.70
CA ILE A 10 -5.65 13.65 -10.93
C ILE A 10 -5.44 14.58 -12.13
N TYR A 11 -6.38 14.58 -13.08
CA TYR A 11 -6.33 15.43 -14.27
C TYR A 11 -6.84 16.86 -14.04
N GLU A 12 -7.53 17.11 -12.93
CA GLU A 12 -8.06 18.43 -12.55
C GLU A 12 -6.98 19.49 -12.39
N SER A 13 -7.40 20.76 -12.33
CA SER A 13 -6.48 21.88 -12.12
C SER A 13 -5.77 21.81 -10.75
N GLU A 14 -4.54 22.31 -10.66
CA GLU A 14 -3.80 22.42 -9.37
C GLU A 14 -4.64 23.16 -8.32
N ASN A 15 -5.31 24.24 -8.72
CA ASN A 15 -6.17 25.02 -7.81
C ASN A 15 -7.33 24.18 -7.25
N TYR A 16 -7.94 23.33 -8.06
CA TYR A 16 -9.00 22.43 -7.60
C TYR A 16 -8.45 21.42 -6.60
N LEU A 17 -7.35 20.74 -6.94
CA LEU A 17 -6.71 19.73 -6.10
C LEU A 17 -6.26 20.30 -4.74
N GLN A 18 -5.67 21.49 -4.73
CA GLN A 18 -5.25 22.18 -3.52
C GLN A 18 -6.45 22.62 -2.66
N SER A 19 -7.51 23.16 -3.28
CA SER A 19 -8.66 23.67 -2.54
C SER A 19 -9.54 22.57 -1.93
N GLN A 20 -9.73 21.45 -2.64
CA GLN A 20 -10.63 20.38 -2.21
C GLN A 20 -9.90 19.33 -1.36
N PHE A 21 -8.68 18.96 -1.75
CA PHE A 21 -7.96 17.82 -1.18
C PHE A 21 -6.64 18.20 -0.51
N LYS A 22 -6.21 19.47 -0.62
CA LYS A 22 -4.94 19.98 -0.06
C LYS A 22 -3.70 19.22 -0.56
N ILE A 23 -3.76 18.70 -1.79
CA ILE A 23 -2.64 18.00 -2.42
C ILE A 23 -2.09 18.74 -3.64
N SER A 24 -0.81 18.49 -3.93
CA SER A 24 -0.15 18.99 -5.14
C SER A 24 -0.28 18.02 -6.30
N LYS A 25 -0.65 18.54 -7.48
CA LYS A 25 -0.73 17.76 -8.73
C LYS A 25 0.61 17.13 -9.09
N LYS A 26 1.70 17.87 -8.88
CA LYS A 26 3.06 17.36 -9.13
C LYS A 26 3.35 16.12 -8.29
N HIS A 27 3.02 16.15 -7.00
CA HIS A 27 3.24 15.00 -6.13
C HIS A 27 2.32 13.83 -6.52
N ALA A 28 1.05 14.10 -6.85
CA ALA A 28 0.13 13.06 -7.34
C ALA A 28 0.65 12.36 -8.60
N HIS A 29 1.16 13.12 -9.58
CA HIS A 29 1.78 12.54 -10.78
C HIS A 29 3.02 11.70 -10.45
N HIS A 30 3.92 12.22 -9.61
CA HIS A 30 5.09 11.46 -9.16
C HIS A 30 4.70 10.18 -8.40
N GLY A 31 3.63 10.23 -7.59
CA GLY A 31 3.09 9.07 -6.90
C GLY A 31 2.55 8.03 -7.88
N LEU A 32 1.77 8.45 -8.87
CA LEU A 32 1.27 7.56 -9.93
C LEU A 32 2.41 6.91 -10.72
N GLU A 33 3.46 7.66 -11.05
CA GLU A 33 4.68 7.13 -11.67
C GLU A 33 5.33 6.07 -10.78
N GLY A 34 5.52 6.35 -9.48
CA GLY A 34 6.08 5.39 -8.51
C GLY A 34 5.32 4.07 -8.45
N VAL A 35 3.98 4.13 -8.43
CA VAL A 35 3.13 2.93 -8.48
C VAL A 35 3.33 2.18 -9.79
N CYS A 36 3.30 2.88 -10.94
CA CYS A 36 3.44 2.24 -12.24
C CYS A 36 4.81 1.56 -12.42
N GLU A 37 5.89 2.21 -11.96
CA GLU A 37 7.24 1.65 -12.01
C GLU A 37 7.39 0.45 -11.07
N THR A 38 6.81 0.52 -9.88
CA THR A 38 6.76 -0.62 -8.95
C THR A 38 6.08 -1.83 -9.58
N ILE A 39 4.95 -1.63 -10.26
CA ILE A 39 4.24 -2.72 -10.98
C ILE A 39 5.11 -3.28 -12.11
N ARG A 40 5.82 -2.42 -12.86
CA ARG A 40 6.72 -2.86 -13.92
C ARG A 40 7.85 -3.72 -13.34
N TRP A 41 8.48 -3.25 -12.27
CA TRP A 41 9.53 -3.97 -11.56
C TRP A 41 9.02 -5.33 -11.06
N LEU A 42 7.88 -5.38 -10.36
CA LEU A 42 7.27 -6.62 -9.86
C LEU A 42 7.00 -7.65 -10.97
N ASN A 43 6.56 -7.22 -12.15
CA ASN A 43 6.31 -8.11 -13.29
C ASN A 43 7.60 -8.57 -14.00
N SER A 44 8.74 -7.97 -13.69
CA SER A 44 10.06 -8.30 -14.26
C SER A 44 11.03 -8.93 -13.26
N SER A 45 10.70 -8.89 -11.97
CA SER A 45 11.55 -9.36 -10.88
C SER A 45 11.27 -10.83 -10.51
N ILE A 46 11.96 -11.31 -9.48
CA ILE A 46 11.75 -12.66 -8.90
C ILE A 46 10.31 -12.88 -8.41
N PHE A 47 9.54 -11.81 -8.20
CA PHE A 47 8.17 -11.88 -7.70
C PHE A 47 7.13 -12.14 -8.79
N LYS A 48 7.50 -12.09 -10.08
CA LYS A 48 6.59 -12.18 -11.23
C LYS A 48 5.55 -13.30 -11.10
N GLU A 49 6.01 -14.52 -10.80
CA GLU A 49 5.14 -15.69 -10.68
C GLU A 49 4.23 -15.62 -9.44
N ALA A 50 4.74 -15.07 -8.34
CA ALA A 50 3.96 -14.92 -7.11
C ALA A 50 2.83 -13.91 -7.28
N VAL A 51 3.07 -12.79 -7.95
CA VAL A 51 2.12 -11.69 -8.17
C VAL A 51 1.30 -11.82 -9.46
N ALA A 52 1.38 -12.98 -10.14
CA ALA A 52 0.76 -13.17 -11.44
C ALA A 52 -0.78 -13.01 -11.39
N ASP A 53 -1.40 -13.49 -10.30
CA ASP A 53 -2.85 -13.49 -10.07
C ASP A 53 -3.37 -12.27 -9.30
N LEU A 54 -2.50 -11.35 -8.89
CA LEU A 54 -2.92 -10.10 -8.29
C LEU A 54 -3.53 -9.16 -9.34
N THR A 55 -4.65 -8.55 -8.98
CA THR A 55 -5.17 -7.37 -9.67
C THR A 55 -4.86 -6.12 -8.84
N CYS A 56 -4.19 -5.14 -9.43
CA CYS A 56 -3.96 -3.83 -8.84
C CYS A 56 -4.92 -2.81 -9.43
N TYR A 57 -5.75 -2.20 -8.58
CA TYR A 57 -6.59 -1.06 -8.90
C TYR A 57 -5.90 0.22 -8.46
N ILE A 58 -5.65 1.11 -9.41
CA ILE A 58 -5.12 2.44 -9.12
C ILE A 58 -6.27 3.43 -9.26
N THR A 59 -6.63 4.10 -8.16
CA THR A 59 -7.76 5.03 -8.08
C THR A 59 -7.31 6.39 -7.55
N ASP A 60 -8.10 7.42 -7.82
CA ASP A 60 -7.99 8.74 -7.20
C ASP A 60 -9.31 9.20 -6.57
N GLU A 61 -10.23 8.26 -6.33
CA GLU A 61 -11.48 8.53 -5.61
C GLU A 61 -11.21 9.03 -4.18
N PRO A 62 -12.08 9.86 -3.59
CA PRO A 62 -11.87 10.44 -2.26
C PRO A 62 -12.15 9.40 -1.15
N ILE A 63 -11.24 8.46 -0.98
CA ILE A 63 -11.23 7.43 0.09
C ILE A 63 -9.99 7.60 0.98
N ASN A 64 -10.07 7.17 2.23
CA ASN A 64 -9.06 7.46 3.27
C ASN A 64 -8.09 6.29 3.52
N PHE A 65 -7.61 5.61 2.47
CA PHE A 65 -6.50 4.65 2.61
C PHE A 65 -5.53 4.77 1.43
N PRO A 66 -4.21 4.79 1.68
CA PRO A 66 -3.21 4.88 0.61
C PRO A 66 -3.04 3.56 -0.16
N GLY A 67 -3.23 2.44 0.53
CA GLY A 67 -3.15 1.09 -0.01
C GLY A 67 -4.01 0.14 0.82
N GLU A 68 -4.56 -0.88 0.17
CA GLU A 68 -5.28 -1.97 0.83
C GLU A 68 -5.18 -3.25 -0.01
N LEU A 69 -4.74 -4.33 0.62
CA LEU A 69 -4.91 -5.69 0.11
C LEU A 69 -6.25 -6.26 0.58
N ALA A 70 -7.11 -6.57 -0.38
CA ALA A 70 -8.41 -7.20 -0.18
C ALA A 70 -8.50 -8.55 -0.91
N ILE A 71 -9.48 -9.36 -0.53
CA ILE A 71 -9.84 -10.61 -1.22
C ILE A 71 -11.25 -10.43 -1.76
N ASP A 72 -11.40 -10.42 -3.08
CA ASP A 72 -12.72 -10.56 -3.71
C ASP A 72 -13.07 -12.05 -3.74
N ASP A 73 -14.13 -12.43 -3.04
CA ASP A 73 -14.61 -13.82 -2.94
C ASP A 73 -16.07 -14.00 -3.37
N VAL A 74 -16.71 -12.95 -3.90
CA VAL A 74 -18.12 -12.97 -4.33
C VAL A 74 -18.30 -13.82 -5.60
N GLY A 75 -17.23 -13.97 -6.41
CA GLY A 75 -17.20 -14.81 -7.60
C GLY A 75 -16.01 -15.78 -7.60
N SER A 76 -14.95 -15.43 -8.33
CA SER A 76 -13.64 -16.09 -8.26
C SER A 76 -12.85 -15.52 -7.09
N PHE A 77 -12.11 -16.37 -6.37
CA PHE A 77 -11.11 -15.91 -5.39
C PHE A 77 -10.05 -15.08 -6.12
N GLU A 78 -10.06 -13.77 -5.91
CA GLU A 78 -9.12 -12.84 -6.53
C GLU A 78 -8.48 -11.95 -5.45
N PRO A 79 -7.17 -12.08 -5.21
CA PRO A 79 -6.47 -11.13 -4.36
C PRO A 79 -6.29 -9.81 -5.11
N VAL A 80 -6.69 -8.73 -4.46
CA VAL A 80 -6.80 -7.40 -5.05
C VAL A 80 -6.03 -6.39 -4.22
N ILE A 81 -5.22 -5.56 -4.86
CA ILE A 81 -4.60 -4.41 -4.21
C ILE A 81 -5.24 -3.13 -4.73
N TYR A 82 -5.82 -2.33 -3.85
CA TYR A 82 -6.25 -0.97 -4.14
C TYR A 82 -5.16 0.01 -3.74
N ILE A 83 -4.81 0.94 -4.64
CA ILE A 83 -3.89 2.04 -4.37
C ILE A 83 -4.60 3.34 -4.69
N ASN A 84 -4.66 4.25 -3.71
CA ASN A 84 -5.24 5.57 -3.88
C ASN A 84 -4.15 6.64 -4.02
N ILE A 85 -4.05 7.24 -5.21
CA ILE A 85 -3.00 8.25 -5.47
C ILE A 85 -3.22 9.53 -4.66
N MET A 86 -4.48 9.92 -4.38
CA MET A 86 -4.77 11.10 -3.57
C MET A 86 -4.32 10.90 -2.13
N SER A 87 -4.68 9.78 -1.51
CA SER A 87 -4.32 9.46 -0.13
C SER A 87 -2.81 9.22 0.02
N VAL A 88 -2.17 8.55 -0.96
CA VAL A 88 -0.70 8.44 -1.00
C VAL A 88 -0.04 9.82 -1.01
N THR A 89 -0.56 10.74 -1.81
CA THR A 89 -0.03 12.11 -1.91
C THR A 89 -0.22 12.90 -0.63
N GLU A 90 -1.40 12.79 -0.01
CA GLU A 90 -1.69 13.40 1.27
C GLU A 90 -0.76 12.87 2.37
N CYS A 91 -0.62 11.54 2.49
CA CYS A 91 0.30 10.91 3.45
C CYS A 91 1.76 11.35 3.23
N PHE A 92 2.20 11.46 1.97
CA PHE A 92 3.53 11.99 1.64
C PHE A 92 3.69 13.43 2.14
N GLN A 93 2.72 14.31 1.86
CA GLN A 93 2.76 15.71 2.29
C GLN A 93 2.71 15.86 3.82
N ASN A 94 2.01 14.96 4.50
CA ASN A 94 1.95 14.87 5.96
C ASN A 94 3.18 14.20 6.59
N LYS A 95 4.14 13.76 5.77
CA LYS A 95 5.42 13.16 6.16
C LYS A 95 5.28 11.82 6.90
N GLU A 96 4.26 11.03 6.57
CA GLU A 96 4.09 9.67 7.10
C GLU A 96 5.31 8.77 6.81
N TYR A 97 6.04 9.07 5.73
CA TYR A 97 7.30 8.41 5.37
C TYR A 97 8.36 8.42 6.48
N ILE A 98 8.29 9.34 7.46
CA ILE A 98 9.21 9.35 8.60
C ILE A 98 9.01 8.09 9.47
N ILE A 99 7.76 7.64 9.62
CA ILE A 99 7.43 6.41 10.36
C ILE A 99 7.66 5.20 9.47
N ASP A 100 7.13 5.27 8.25
CA ASP A 100 6.99 4.15 7.32
C ASP A 100 8.33 3.75 6.69
N LEU A 101 9.01 4.70 6.05
CA LEU A 101 10.32 4.49 5.43
C LEU A 101 11.49 4.65 6.41
N LYS A 102 11.25 5.27 7.58
CA LYS A 102 12.32 5.65 8.54
C LYS A 102 13.36 6.58 7.91
N LYS A 103 12.93 7.41 6.96
CA LYS A 103 13.76 8.39 6.24
C LYS A 103 13.32 9.82 6.59
N ASN A 104 14.28 10.73 6.71
CA ASN A 104 13.98 12.16 6.96
C ASN A 104 13.55 12.92 5.69
N ARG A 105 13.89 12.38 4.52
CA ARG A 105 13.58 12.92 3.20
C ARG A 105 13.30 11.76 2.25
N THR A 106 12.32 11.94 1.38
CA THR A 106 11.95 11.00 0.32
C THR A 106 11.21 11.78 -0.78
N THR A 107 10.95 11.13 -1.91
CA THR A 107 10.09 11.68 -2.98
C THR A 107 8.69 11.05 -2.89
N CYS A 108 7.67 11.70 -3.45
CA CYS A 108 6.33 11.08 -3.53
C CYS A 108 6.35 9.80 -4.38
N PHE A 109 7.27 9.69 -5.35
CA PHE A 109 7.52 8.48 -6.12
C PHE A 109 7.98 7.33 -5.22
N GLU A 110 9.04 7.55 -4.44
CA GLU A 110 9.59 6.53 -3.54
C GLU A 110 8.59 6.13 -2.46
N TYR A 111 7.84 7.09 -1.91
CA TYR A 111 6.78 6.80 -0.95
C TYR A 111 5.64 5.98 -1.56
N ALA A 112 5.21 6.30 -2.79
CA ALA A 112 4.18 5.53 -3.47
C ALA A 112 4.63 4.10 -3.81
N ALA A 113 5.91 3.93 -4.19
CA ALA A 113 6.52 2.63 -4.38
C ALA A 113 6.53 1.80 -3.09
N PHE A 114 6.87 2.44 -1.97
CA PHE A 114 6.79 1.81 -0.65
C PHE A 114 5.36 1.34 -0.32
N VAL A 115 4.34 2.18 -0.54
CA VAL A 115 2.94 1.82 -0.23
C VAL A 115 2.50 0.58 -1.02
N LEU A 116 2.76 0.53 -2.33
CA LEU A 116 2.40 -0.66 -3.10
C LEU A 116 3.22 -1.89 -2.68
N LEU A 117 4.53 -1.73 -2.43
CA LEU A 117 5.33 -2.85 -1.94
C LEU A 117 4.90 -3.34 -0.56
N HIS A 118 4.34 -2.47 0.29
CA HIS A 118 3.80 -2.85 1.59
C HIS A 118 2.61 -3.79 1.41
N GLU A 119 1.65 -3.45 0.56
CA GLU A 119 0.51 -4.33 0.26
C GLU A 119 0.94 -5.65 -0.40
N VAL A 120 1.92 -5.60 -1.31
CA VAL A 120 2.51 -6.82 -1.87
C VAL A 120 3.24 -7.63 -0.80
N GLY A 121 3.88 -6.96 0.17
CA GLY A 121 4.51 -7.59 1.32
C GLY A 121 3.50 -8.41 2.13
N HIS A 122 2.34 -7.83 2.46
CA HIS A 122 1.25 -8.58 3.11
C HIS A 122 0.87 -9.82 2.32
N TYR A 123 0.69 -9.69 1.00
CA TYR A 123 0.36 -10.82 0.14
C TYR A 123 1.43 -11.92 0.15
N ILE A 124 2.70 -11.56 -0.05
CA ILE A 124 3.82 -12.52 -0.08
C ILE A 124 3.97 -13.22 1.28
N HIS A 125 3.89 -12.47 2.38
CA HIS A 125 3.98 -13.04 3.73
C HIS A 125 2.81 -13.97 4.02
N ALA A 126 1.59 -13.65 3.57
CA ALA A 126 0.44 -14.54 3.68
C ALA A 126 0.62 -15.85 2.90
N LEU A 127 1.16 -15.79 1.67
CA LEU A 127 1.45 -16.98 0.87
C LEU A 127 2.46 -17.92 1.52
N ILE A 128 3.42 -17.38 2.28
CA ILE A 128 4.50 -18.15 2.92
C ILE A 128 4.08 -18.63 4.32
N GLY A 129 3.43 -17.77 5.10
CA GLY A 129 3.21 -17.96 6.54
C GLY A 129 1.86 -18.57 6.92
N GLY A 130 0.89 -18.61 6.00
CA GLY A 130 -0.40 -19.25 6.25
C GLY A 130 -0.31 -20.78 6.27
N ASN A 131 -1.04 -21.43 7.18
CA ASN A 131 -1.05 -22.90 7.34
C ASN A 131 -2.00 -23.65 6.39
N GLY A 132 -2.63 -22.95 5.44
CA GLY A 132 -3.53 -23.51 4.45
C GLY A 132 -2.87 -24.39 3.39
N LYS A 133 -3.60 -25.36 2.83
CA LYS A 133 -3.17 -26.15 1.68
C LYS A 133 -3.36 -25.39 0.37
N SER A 134 -4.46 -24.65 0.26
CA SER A 134 -4.74 -23.79 -0.88
C SER A 134 -4.19 -22.37 -0.69
N LYS A 135 -4.05 -21.62 -1.78
CA LYS A 135 -3.68 -20.19 -1.71
C LYS A 135 -4.71 -19.39 -0.90
N LYS A 136 -6.00 -19.66 -1.13
CA LYS A 136 -7.14 -19.08 -0.40
C LYS A 136 -6.99 -19.28 1.11
N GLU A 137 -6.82 -20.52 1.55
CA GLU A 137 -6.68 -20.85 2.97
C GLU A 137 -5.47 -20.17 3.62
N ARG A 138 -4.34 -20.05 2.90
CA ARG A 138 -3.14 -19.37 3.43
C ARG A 138 -3.35 -17.88 3.65
N LEU A 139 -4.05 -17.22 2.71
CA LEU A 139 -4.39 -15.81 2.83
C LEU A 139 -5.34 -15.56 3.99
N PHE A 140 -6.44 -16.30 4.09
CA PHE A 140 -7.38 -16.15 5.22
C PHE A 140 -6.73 -16.44 6.57
N ASP A 141 -5.98 -17.54 6.73
CA ASP A 141 -5.29 -17.86 7.99
C ASP A 141 -4.29 -16.77 8.41
N TYR A 142 -3.61 -16.14 7.45
CA TYR A 142 -2.70 -15.03 7.75
C TYR A 142 -3.46 -13.79 8.23
N PHE A 143 -4.57 -13.42 7.59
CA PHE A 143 -5.36 -12.25 8.00
C PHE A 143 -6.07 -12.47 9.34
N ASP A 144 -6.66 -13.64 9.56
CA ASP A 144 -7.35 -13.99 10.82
C ASP A 144 -6.40 -13.92 12.03
N ARG A 145 -5.14 -14.35 11.86
CA ARG A 145 -4.11 -14.23 12.92
C ARG A 145 -3.70 -12.78 13.18
N GLY A 146 -3.81 -11.93 12.15
CA GLY A 146 -3.55 -10.51 12.27
C GLY A 146 -4.65 -9.81 13.05
N GLU A 147 -5.91 -10.21 12.84
CA GLU A 147 -7.10 -9.59 13.40
C GLU A 147 -7.00 -9.40 14.92
N TYR A 148 -6.55 -10.42 15.66
CA TYR A 148 -6.30 -10.32 17.11
C TYR A 148 -5.39 -9.14 17.51
N HIS A 149 -4.33 -8.86 16.72
CA HIS A 149 -3.42 -7.75 16.99
C HIS A 149 -4.03 -6.40 16.62
N TYR A 150 -4.83 -6.35 15.55
CA TYR A 150 -5.53 -5.15 15.13
C TYR A 150 -6.67 -4.78 16.09
N GLU A 151 -7.48 -5.74 16.54
CA GLU A 151 -8.52 -5.53 17.56
C GLU A 151 -7.92 -4.94 18.83
N ARG A 152 -6.85 -5.54 19.35
CA ARG A 152 -6.16 -5.00 20.53
C ARG A 152 -5.54 -3.62 20.31
N PHE A 153 -5.15 -3.30 19.08
CA PHE A 153 -4.68 -1.96 18.77
C PHE A 153 -5.84 -0.95 18.82
N ILE A 154 -6.96 -1.28 18.17
CA ILE A 154 -8.18 -0.46 18.12
C ILE A 154 -8.72 -0.20 19.52
N ASP A 155 -8.80 -1.22 20.37
CA ASP A 155 -9.27 -1.10 21.76
C ASP A 155 -8.46 -0.10 22.60
N ASN A 156 -7.19 0.13 22.23
CA ASN A 156 -6.25 0.99 22.94
C ASN A 156 -5.87 2.25 22.15
N MET A 157 -6.60 2.54 21.08
CA MET A 157 -6.44 3.71 20.23
C MET A 157 -7.41 4.80 20.72
N ILE A 158 -6.92 6.03 20.81
CA ILE A 158 -7.72 7.18 21.23
C ILE A 158 -8.16 7.96 19.99
N ASP A 159 -7.21 8.46 19.21
CA ASP A 159 -7.50 9.28 18.03
C ASP A 159 -7.03 8.61 16.71
N GLY A 160 -6.03 7.71 16.78
CA GLY A 160 -5.53 6.91 15.65
C GLY A 160 -4.61 7.65 14.68
N ASN A 161 -4.46 8.95 14.87
CA ASN A 161 -3.73 9.86 14.00
C ASN A 161 -2.52 10.49 14.71
N THR A 162 -2.28 10.18 16.00
CA THR A 162 -1.05 10.62 16.69
C THR A 162 0.17 9.83 16.20
N TYR A 163 1.35 10.48 16.22
CA TYR A 163 2.62 9.83 15.88
C TYR A 163 2.86 8.55 16.71
N LYS A 164 2.51 8.57 18.00
CA LYS A 164 2.68 7.43 18.90
C LYS A 164 1.80 6.26 18.49
N GLU A 165 0.55 6.51 18.11
CA GLU A 165 -0.39 5.47 17.68
C GLU A 165 -0.02 4.90 16.32
N LYS A 166 0.30 5.74 15.34
CA LYS A 166 0.80 5.29 14.02
C LYS A 166 2.04 4.43 14.14
N LYS A 167 2.99 4.85 15.00
CA LYS A 167 4.17 4.04 15.30
C LYS A 167 3.83 2.71 15.98
N ARG A 168 2.81 2.67 16.86
CA ARG A 168 2.35 1.42 17.47
C ARG A 168 1.71 0.50 16.42
N TYR A 169 0.87 1.05 15.55
CA TYR A 169 0.25 0.33 14.43
C TYR A 169 1.30 -0.32 13.53
N ARG A 170 2.30 0.44 13.06
CA ARG A 170 3.39 -0.08 12.22
C ARG A 170 4.31 -1.11 12.92
N ASN A 171 4.17 -1.30 14.24
CA ASN A 171 4.88 -2.34 14.98
C ASN A 171 4.05 -3.61 15.23
N ILE A 172 2.79 -3.65 14.78
CA ILE A 172 2.03 -4.90 14.67
C ILE A 172 2.84 -5.88 13.79
N PRO A 173 2.96 -7.17 14.15
CA PRO A 173 3.86 -8.09 13.46
C PRO A 173 3.67 -8.14 11.94
N HIS A 174 2.42 -8.13 11.45
CA HIS A 174 2.11 -8.21 10.03
C HIS A 174 2.47 -6.91 9.29
N GLU A 175 2.06 -5.75 9.84
CA GLU A 175 2.47 -4.43 9.37
C GLU A 175 3.99 -4.31 9.29
N LYS A 176 4.69 -4.72 10.35
CA LYS A 176 6.15 -4.64 10.45
C LYS A 176 6.84 -5.51 9.40
N ALA A 177 6.29 -6.68 9.11
CA ALA A 177 6.81 -7.59 8.09
C ALA A 177 6.65 -6.99 6.69
N ALA A 178 5.45 -6.51 6.35
CA ALA A 178 5.16 -5.80 5.10
C ALA A 178 6.04 -4.55 4.91
N ASP A 179 6.20 -3.76 5.96
CA ASP A 179 7.11 -2.61 6.02
C ASP A 179 8.57 -2.99 5.74
N ASN A 180 9.06 -4.09 6.32
CA ASN A 180 10.43 -4.56 6.10
C ASN A 180 10.62 -5.01 4.66
N PHE A 181 9.64 -5.75 4.12
CA PHE A 181 9.63 -6.13 2.71
C PHE A 181 9.69 -4.88 1.81
N ALA A 182 8.82 -3.90 2.05
CA ALA A 182 8.78 -2.68 1.26
C ALA A 182 10.09 -1.89 1.33
N ARG A 183 10.65 -1.69 2.53
CA ARG A 183 11.94 -1.00 2.71
C ARG A 183 13.10 -1.73 2.03
N GLN A 184 13.07 -3.06 1.99
CA GLN A 184 14.12 -3.84 1.32
C GLN A 184 14.12 -3.64 -0.21
N TYR A 185 12.94 -3.48 -0.82
CA TYR A 185 12.80 -3.48 -2.28
C TYR A 185 12.60 -2.10 -2.91
N VAL A 186 12.28 -1.06 -2.12
CA VAL A 186 12.03 0.29 -2.66
C VAL A 186 13.23 0.86 -3.43
N GLU A 187 14.46 0.57 -2.99
CA GLU A 187 15.69 1.06 -3.64
C GLU A 187 15.86 0.51 -5.06
N TYR A 188 15.44 -0.74 -5.31
CA TYR A 188 15.51 -1.38 -6.63
C TYR A 188 14.55 -0.77 -7.67
N ILE A 189 13.57 0.01 -7.21
CA ILE A 189 12.61 0.72 -8.05
C ILE A 189 13.11 2.14 -8.32
N CYS A 190 13.73 2.77 -7.31
CA CYS A 190 14.18 4.17 -7.37
C CYS A 190 15.53 4.37 -8.06
N ASP A 191 16.36 3.33 -8.19
CA ASP A 191 17.70 3.39 -8.79
C ASP A 191 17.71 3.07 -10.32
N GLN A 192 16.55 3.03 -10.98
CA GLN A 192 16.43 2.84 -12.44
C GLN A 192 16.29 4.17 -13.20
#